data_AF-A0A7R9V9Y2-F1
#
_entry.id   AF-A0A7R9V9Y2-F1
#
_cell.length_a   1.000
_cell.length_b   1.000
_cell.length_c   1.000
_cell.angle_alpha   90.00
_cell.angle_beta   90.00
_cell.angle_gamma   90.00
#
_symmetry.space_group_name_H-M   'P 1'
#
loop_
_entity.id
_entity.type
_entity.pdbx_description
1 polymer ?
#
loop_
_entity_poly.entity_id
_entity_poly.type
_entity_poly.pdbx_seq_one_letter_code
_entity_poly.pdbx_strand_id
1 'polypeptide(L)'
;MAILSRVSVLPAPLPLLLAGLLCCSLLHIGAALSDDTLRLKADSAALKATSAGMIRGASAASAASTVADPQPPFDYFIFVRQWAGSFCSEHSCPKVHIHGYKFTIHGLWPEYKSGRWPQECDSNYPFDENKITDLLPELKEVWPTVFEDNERFWEHEWTKHGTCSLDVLPDEHAYFKAVLDLHAEYDLAAAFKAKGIVPSATKTYHRSELVDAVEDMFGVSARVHCDREGHLSEVWICVGKDLEVTECANADRRQCDSMIIPPMPTSAILGEQDAGSATP
;
A
#
# COMPACT_ATOMS: atom_id res chain seq x y z
N MET A 1 13.03 -4.49 -69.96
CA MET A 1 13.43 -3.08 -70.20
C MET A 1 13.25 -2.35 -68.88
N ALA A 2 14.36 -1.99 -68.23
CA ALA A 2 14.43 -1.51 -66.86
C ALA A 2 14.73 -0.01 -66.84
N ILE A 3 14.04 0.76 -65.98
CA ILE A 3 14.42 2.08 -65.42
C ILE A 3 13.62 2.20 -64.11
N LEU A 4 14.09 1.91 -62.89
CA LEU A 4 15.11 2.49 -61.99
C LEU A 4 14.87 3.92 -61.45
N SER A 5 14.88 3.97 -60.10
CA SER A 5 15.25 5.07 -59.19
C SER A 5 14.17 6.11 -58.84
N ARG A 6 14.02 6.57 -57.59
CA ARG A 6 15.04 6.91 -56.58
C ARG A 6 14.58 6.68 -55.14
N VAL A 7 15.47 6.07 -54.35
CA VAL A 7 15.51 6.10 -52.88
C VAL A 7 16.28 7.35 -52.48
N SER A 8 15.74 8.15 -51.56
CA SER A 8 16.43 9.31 -50.98
C SER A 8 17.16 8.89 -49.70
N VAL A 9 18.49 8.83 -49.79
CA VAL A 9 19.41 8.67 -48.67
C VAL A 9 19.77 10.08 -48.17
N LEU A 10 19.48 10.39 -46.89
CA LEU A 10 20.06 11.57 -46.24
C LEU A 10 21.44 11.24 -45.65
N PRO A 11 22.41 12.16 -45.71
CA PRO A 11 23.74 11.94 -45.18
C PRO A 11 23.85 12.33 -43.70
N ALA A 12 24.61 11.54 -42.94
CA ALA A 12 25.15 11.92 -41.64
C ALA A 12 26.39 12.81 -41.81
N PRO A 13 26.68 13.73 -40.86
CA PRO A 13 28.02 14.20 -40.62
C PRO A 13 28.61 13.64 -39.31
N LEU A 14 29.92 13.36 -39.42
CA LEU A 14 30.88 12.80 -38.46
C LEU A 14 31.21 13.71 -37.25
N PRO A 15 31.93 13.19 -36.24
CA PRO A 15 32.17 13.80 -34.94
C PRO A 15 33.46 14.64 -34.88
N LEU A 16 33.56 15.55 -33.92
CA LEU A 16 34.84 16.13 -33.51
C LEU A 16 34.96 16.23 -31.97
N LEU A 17 36.12 15.77 -31.52
CA LEU A 17 36.67 15.71 -30.16
C LEU A 17 36.99 17.09 -29.55
N LEU A 18 37.06 17.15 -28.21
CA LEU A 18 38.26 17.44 -27.38
C LEU A 18 37.83 17.44 -25.88
N ALA A 19 38.38 16.58 -25.01
CA ALA A 19 39.50 16.83 -24.08
C ALA A 19 39.24 18.02 -23.11
N GLY A 20 39.38 17.96 -21.78
CA GLY A 20 39.99 17.05 -20.81
C GLY A 20 40.30 17.87 -19.52
N LEU A 21 40.80 17.19 -18.48
CA LEU A 21 41.30 17.67 -17.15
C LEU A 21 40.25 17.93 -16.04
N LEU A 22 40.19 17.11 -14.98
CA LEU A 22 41.07 16.93 -13.79
C LEU A 22 41.20 18.16 -12.86
N CYS A 23 40.63 18.08 -11.65
CA CYS A 23 41.30 18.16 -10.33
C CYS A 23 40.22 18.12 -9.22
N CYS A 24 40.09 17.06 -8.40
CA CYS A 24 40.82 16.79 -7.15
C CYS A 24 40.61 17.85 -6.05
N SER A 25 39.90 17.49 -4.97
CA SER A 25 40.19 17.88 -3.57
C SER A 25 39.34 17.06 -2.58
N LEU A 26 40.03 16.21 -1.82
CA LEU A 26 39.58 15.54 -0.60
C LEU A 26 39.51 16.51 0.59
N LEU A 27 38.61 16.21 1.55
CA LEU A 27 38.74 16.49 3.00
C LEU A 27 37.70 15.57 3.70
N HIS A 28 38.04 14.40 4.24
CA HIS A 28 38.69 14.07 5.52
C HIS A 28 37.93 14.45 6.81
N ILE A 29 37.52 13.38 7.50
CA ILE A 29 37.48 13.12 8.96
C ILE A 29 36.28 13.67 9.76
N GLY A 30 35.62 12.75 10.46
CA GLY A 30 34.72 13.06 11.58
C GLY A 30 33.96 11.85 12.12
N ALA A 31 34.67 10.79 12.53
CA ALA A 31 34.08 9.76 13.38
C ALA A 31 33.95 10.32 14.81
N ALA A 32 32.76 10.23 15.40
CA ALA A 32 32.55 10.40 16.83
C ALA A 32 31.71 9.21 17.34
N LEU A 33 32.35 8.44 18.20
CA LEU A 33 31.76 7.39 19.02
C LEU A 33 31.28 7.97 20.36
N SER A 34 30.32 7.25 20.94
CA SER A 34 30.12 6.99 22.37
C SER A 34 28.96 7.68 23.08
N ASP A 35 28.19 6.79 23.73
CA ASP A 35 27.44 6.90 24.99
C ASP A 35 26.45 8.06 25.18
N ASP A 36 25.19 7.71 25.36
CA ASP A 36 24.72 7.58 26.75
C ASP A 36 23.41 6.79 26.82
N THR A 37 23.54 5.62 27.41
CA THR A 37 22.45 4.82 27.94
C THR A 37 22.11 5.44 29.29
N LEU A 38 20.96 6.06 29.51
CA LEU A 38 20.42 6.18 30.89
C LEU A 38 18.90 6.39 30.91
N ARG A 39 18.25 5.32 31.36
CA ARG A 39 16.93 5.26 31.97
C ARG A 39 16.81 6.29 33.10
N LEU A 40 15.68 7.00 33.16
CA LEU A 40 15.08 7.42 34.42
C LEU A 40 13.60 7.04 34.44
N LYS A 41 13.31 5.99 35.22
CA LYS A 41 11.99 5.68 35.75
C LYS A 41 11.77 6.50 37.01
N ALA A 42 10.49 6.79 37.23
CA ALA A 42 9.82 7.07 38.50
C ALA A 42 10.09 8.46 39.11
N ASP A 43 9.01 9.18 39.42
CA ASP A 43 8.49 9.14 40.79
C ASP A 43 7.00 9.47 40.84
N SER A 44 6.22 8.51 41.36
CA SER A 44 4.86 8.70 41.84
C SER A 44 4.96 9.01 43.32
N ALA A 45 4.71 10.27 43.70
CA ALA A 45 4.62 10.69 45.08
C ALA A 45 3.15 10.90 45.46
N ALA A 46 2.65 9.97 46.28
CA ALA A 46 1.34 10.02 46.92
C ALA A 46 1.26 11.19 47.92
N LEU A 47 0.26 12.07 47.77
CA LEU A 47 -0.05 13.10 48.75
C LEU A 47 -1.12 12.59 49.74
N LYS A 48 -0.76 12.61 51.03
CA LYS A 48 -1.63 12.27 52.16
C LYS A 48 -2.76 13.29 52.33
N ALA A 49 -3.97 12.79 52.54
CA ALA A 49 -5.14 13.57 52.91
C ALA A 49 -5.04 14.07 54.36
N THR A 50 -5.36 15.35 54.58
CA THR A 50 -5.81 15.87 55.88
C THR A 50 -7.09 16.67 55.66
N SER A 51 -8.06 16.42 56.53
CA SER A 51 -9.43 16.93 56.49
C SER A 51 -9.55 18.15 57.41
N ALA A 52 -10.03 19.27 56.87
CA ALA A 52 -10.69 20.34 57.62
C ALA A 52 -11.49 21.19 56.62
N GLY A 53 -12.82 21.14 56.71
CA GLY A 53 -13.72 21.75 55.73
C GLY A 53 -13.89 23.26 55.88
N MET A 54 -14.21 23.93 54.78
CA MET A 54 -15.26 24.96 54.74
C MET A 54 -15.60 25.44 53.31
N ILE A 55 -16.90 25.65 53.11
CA ILE A 55 -17.60 26.45 52.09
C ILE A 55 -17.62 25.94 50.63
N ARG A 56 -18.81 25.49 50.23
CA ARG A 56 -19.27 25.24 48.87
C ARG A 56 -19.14 26.50 48.00
N GLY A 57 -18.29 26.44 46.99
CA GLY A 57 -18.41 27.21 45.76
C GLY A 57 -18.38 26.22 44.60
N ALA A 58 -19.54 25.84 44.08
CA ALA A 58 -19.61 25.04 42.86
C ALA A 58 -19.22 25.94 41.69
N SER A 59 -17.92 26.03 41.39
CA SER A 59 -17.49 26.48 40.07
C SER A 59 -17.88 25.39 39.10
N ALA A 60 -18.89 25.66 38.27
CA ALA A 60 -19.19 24.83 37.11
C ALA A 60 -17.93 24.81 36.25
N ALA A 61 -17.15 23.73 36.33
CA ALA A 61 -16.17 23.43 35.30
C ALA A 61 -16.97 23.20 34.03
N SER A 62 -16.99 24.20 33.15
CA SER A 62 -17.44 24.03 31.78
C SER A 62 -16.60 22.91 31.20
N ALA A 63 -17.21 21.75 30.99
CA ALA A 63 -16.66 20.73 30.11
C ALA A 63 -16.62 21.37 28.72
N ALA A 64 -15.48 21.99 28.39
CA ALA A 64 -15.19 22.39 27.03
C ALA A 64 -15.27 21.11 26.20
N SER A 65 -16.28 21.04 25.33
CA SER A 65 -16.36 20.05 24.27
C SER A 65 -15.05 20.15 23.49
N THR A 66 -14.21 19.14 23.61
CA THR A 66 -13.04 18.99 22.74
C THR A 66 -13.57 18.59 21.37
N VAL A 67 -14.09 19.56 20.63
CA VAL A 67 -14.21 19.41 19.18
C VAL A 67 -12.77 19.27 18.72
N ALA A 68 -12.38 18.05 18.31
CA ALA A 68 -11.06 17.82 17.76
C ALA A 68 -10.85 18.81 16.61
N ASP A 69 -9.71 19.48 16.57
CA ASP A 69 -9.40 20.35 15.44
C ASP A 69 -9.51 19.56 14.14
N PRO A 70 -10.15 20.12 13.09
CA PRO A 70 -10.28 19.43 11.82
C PRO A 70 -8.89 19.05 11.31
N GLN A 71 -8.72 17.78 10.93
CA GLN A 71 -7.47 17.29 10.37
C GLN A 71 -7.12 18.11 9.11
N PRO A 72 -5.84 18.43 8.87
CA PRO A 72 -5.45 19.15 7.66
C PRO A 72 -5.80 18.33 6.41
N PRO A 73 -6.03 18.95 5.25
CA PRO A 73 -6.24 18.23 4.01
C PRO A 73 -5.04 17.33 3.69
N PHE A 74 -5.30 16.09 3.26
CA PHE A 74 -4.25 15.18 2.81
C PHE A 74 -3.57 15.68 1.52
N ASP A 75 -2.41 15.10 1.17
CA ASP A 75 -1.62 15.54 0.02
C ASP A 75 -1.82 14.67 -1.23
N TYR A 76 -1.86 13.35 -1.05
CA TYR A 76 -1.99 12.34 -2.11
C TYR A 76 -2.55 11.03 -1.52
N PHE A 77 -2.93 10.08 -2.36
CA PHE A 77 -3.31 8.75 -1.94
C PHE A 77 -2.18 7.75 -2.12
N ILE A 78 -2.11 6.75 -1.26
CA ILE A 78 -1.40 5.50 -1.51
C ILE A 78 -2.43 4.44 -1.89
N PHE A 79 -2.35 3.94 -3.11
CA PHE A 79 -3.12 2.77 -3.52
C PHE A 79 -2.33 1.50 -3.23
N VAL A 80 -2.89 0.60 -2.43
CA VAL A 80 -2.21 -0.59 -1.91
C VAL A 80 -2.88 -1.85 -2.44
N ARG A 81 -2.06 -2.69 -3.10
CA ARG A 81 -2.43 -4.06 -3.43
C ARG A 81 -1.63 -5.02 -2.58
N GLN A 82 -2.28 -6.11 -2.18
CA GLN A 82 -1.70 -7.16 -1.34
C GLN A 82 -1.62 -8.49 -2.10
N TRP A 83 -0.65 -9.31 -1.71
CA TRP A 83 -0.49 -10.67 -2.21
C TRP A 83 -0.87 -11.69 -1.13
N ALA A 84 -2.08 -12.25 -1.25
CA ALA A 84 -2.63 -13.18 -0.28
C ALA A 84 -1.75 -14.44 -0.07
N GLY A 85 -0.97 -14.85 -1.09
CA GLY A 85 -0.11 -16.03 -1.00
C GLY A 85 0.93 -15.92 0.12
N SER A 86 1.44 -14.71 0.39
CA SER A 86 2.42 -14.48 1.45
C SER A 86 1.77 -14.55 2.82
N PHE A 87 0.67 -13.82 3.01
CA PHE A 87 -0.07 -13.88 4.27
C PHE A 87 -0.50 -15.33 4.58
N CYS A 88 -1.05 -16.03 3.60
CA CYS A 88 -1.56 -17.40 3.73
C CYS A 88 -0.47 -18.47 3.81
N SER A 89 0.80 -18.11 3.58
CA SER A 89 1.92 -19.03 3.83
C SER A 89 2.21 -19.19 5.33
N GLU A 90 1.84 -18.19 6.13
CA GLU A 90 2.05 -18.16 7.59
C GLU A 90 0.75 -18.32 8.39
N HIS A 91 -0.41 -18.11 7.78
CA HIS A 91 -1.70 -18.06 8.47
C HIS A 91 -2.76 -18.98 7.82
N SER A 92 -3.73 -19.42 8.63
CA SER A 92 -4.87 -20.19 8.14
C SER A 92 -5.84 -19.31 7.39
N CYS A 93 -5.94 -19.50 6.08
CA CYS A 93 -6.83 -18.74 5.20
C CYS A 93 -7.96 -19.62 4.64
N PRO A 94 -9.06 -19.82 5.37
CA PRO A 94 -10.14 -20.71 4.93
C PRO A 94 -10.82 -20.24 3.63
N LYS A 95 -10.76 -18.95 3.29
CA LYS A 95 -11.40 -18.36 2.10
C LYS A 95 -10.46 -18.19 0.88
N VAL A 96 -9.18 -18.59 1.01
CA VAL A 96 -8.13 -18.34 -0.01
C VAL A 96 -8.42 -18.96 -1.39
N HIS A 97 -9.19 -20.05 -1.42
CA HIS A 97 -9.40 -20.88 -2.61
C HIS A 97 -10.35 -20.27 -3.65
N ILE A 98 -11.04 -19.17 -3.32
CA ILE A 98 -12.08 -18.58 -4.19
C ILE A 98 -11.45 -17.61 -5.21
N HIS A 99 -10.28 -17.05 -4.92
CA HIS A 99 -9.81 -15.85 -5.62
C HIS A 99 -8.67 -16.09 -6.63
N GLY A 100 -8.11 -17.30 -6.69
CA GLY A 100 -7.01 -17.62 -7.60
C GLY A 100 -5.71 -16.87 -7.30
N TYR A 101 -4.77 -16.91 -8.25
CA TYR A 101 -3.44 -16.29 -8.12
C TYR A 101 -3.46 -14.86 -8.66
N LYS A 102 -3.89 -13.89 -7.84
CA LYS A 102 -3.95 -12.49 -8.23
C LYS A 102 -3.69 -11.55 -7.06
N PHE A 103 -3.24 -10.34 -7.39
CA PHE A 103 -3.25 -9.23 -6.44
C PHE A 103 -4.69 -8.88 -6.10
N THR A 104 -4.95 -8.63 -4.83
CA THR A 104 -6.22 -8.06 -4.37
C THR A 104 -5.97 -6.67 -3.79
N ILE A 105 -7.03 -5.88 -3.74
CA ILE A 105 -6.97 -4.56 -3.12
C ILE A 105 -6.78 -4.74 -1.61
N HIS A 106 -5.94 -3.89 -1.01
CA HIS A 106 -5.94 -3.64 0.42
C HIS A 106 -6.72 -2.36 0.70
N GLY A 107 -6.34 -1.24 0.06
CA GLY A 107 -7.08 0.00 0.17
C GLY A 107 -6.48 1.19 -0.57
N LEU A 108 -7.17 2.33 -0.48
CA LEU A 108 -6.75 3.62 -1.03
C LEU A 108 -6.66 4.62 0.12
N TRP A 109 -5.44 5.01 0.49
CA TRP A 109 -5.19 5.69 1.76
C TRP A 109 -4.75 7.13 1.56
N PRO A 110 -5.53 8.12 2.01
CA PRO A 110 -5.04 9.49 2.12
C PRO A 110 -3.76 9.57 2.96
N GLU A 111 -2.76 10.31 2.47
CA GLU A 111 -1.43 10.39 3.07
C GLU A 111 -0.92 11.85 3.03
N TYR A 112 -0.14 12.25 4.04
CA TYR A 112 0.60 13.50 4.01
C TYR A 112 2.02 13.29 3.48
N LYS A 113 2.58 14.30 2.82
CA LYS A 113 4.00 14.33 2.41
C LYS A 113 4.96 14.18 3.57
N SER A 114 4.53 14.45 4.81
CA SER A 114 5.32 14.18 6.02
C SER A 114 5.52 12.69 6.36
N GLY A 115 4.79 11.78 5.69
CA GLY A 115 4.78 10.34 5.99
C GLY A 115 3.88 9.95 7.16
N ARG A 116 2.95 10.83 7.52
CA ARG A 116 1.82 10.56 8.42
C ARG A 116 0.54 10.60 7.60
N TRP A 117 -0.52 9.95 8.07
CA TRP A 117 -1.83 9.94 7.41
C TRP A 117 -2.94 10.46 8.33
N PRO A 118 -4.01 11.07 7.79
CA PRO A 118 -5.29 11.20 8.49
C PRO A 118 -5.98 9.83 8.60
N GLN A 119 -6.78 9.65 9.64
CA GLN A 119 -7.61 8.46 9.82
C GLN A 119 -8.88 8.77 10.60
N GLU A 120 -9.94 7.99 10.35
CA GLU A 120 -11.22 8.06 11.09
C GLU A 120 -11.80 9.49 11.12
N CYS A 121 -11.83 10.15 9.96
CA CYS A 121 -11.99 11.62 9.88
C CYS A 121 -13.40 12.13 10.10
N ASP A 122 -14.42 11.36 9.72
CA ASP A 122 -15.82 11.80 9.86
C ASP A 122 -16.77 10.65 10.22
N SER A 123 -17.18 10.63 11.50
CA SER A 123 -18.14 9.64 12.00
C SER A 123 -19.57 9.86 11.52
N ASN A 124 -19.87 10.96 10.84
CA ASN A 124 -21.20 11.19 10.24
C ASN A 124 -21.39 10.42 8.93
N TYR A 125 -20.33 9.77 8.44
CA TYR A 125 -20.34 8.93 7.25
C TYR A 125 -20.09 7.46 7.62
N PRO A 126 -20.98 6.81 8.39
CA PRO A 126 -20.84 5.38 8.63
C PRO A 126 -20.97 4.60 7.32
N PHE A 127 -20.25 3.49 7.25
CA PHE A 127 -20.37 2.52 6.15
C PHE A 127 -21.83 2.05 6.01
N ASP A 128 -22.30 1.93 4.77
CA ASP A 128 -23.62 1.44 4.43
C ASP A 128 -23.56 0.69 3.09
N GLU A 129 -23.55 -0.64 3.15
CA GLU A 129 -23.47 -1.52 1.98
C GLU A 129 -24.53 -1.20 0.90
N ASN A 130 -25.69 -0.65 1.30
CA ASN A 130 -26.74 -0.26 0.37
C ASN A 130 -26.30 0.86 -0.60
N LYS A 131 -25.29 1.67 -0.23
CA LYS A 131 -24.75 2.71 -1.10
C LYS A 131 -23.83 2.17 -2.19
N ILE A 132 -23.39 0.92 -2.10
CA ILE A 132 -22.41 0.30 -3.00
C ILE A 132 -22.91 -1.01 -3.61
N THR A 133 -24.23 -1.25 -3.58
CA THR A 133 -24.84 -2.52 -4.00
C THR A 133 -24.48 -2.90 -5.44
N ASP A 134 -24.36 -1.92 -6.34
CA ASP A 134 -23.95 -2.10 -7.73
C ASP A 134 -22.48 -2.51 -7.89
N LEU A 135 -21.62 -2.18 -6.91
CA LEU A 135 -20.20 -2.50 -6.89
C LEU A 135 -19.88 -3.85 -6.23
N LEU A 136 -20.82 -4.41 -5.44
CA LEU A 136 -20.60 -5.64 -4.68
C LEU A 136 -20.09 -6.84 -5.49
N PRO A 137 -20.55 -7.11 -6.72
CA PRO A 137 -20.02 -8.23 -7.50
C PRO A 137 -18.52 -8.09 -7.76
N GLU A 138 -18.06 -6.88 -8.06
CA GLU A 138 -16.65 -6.59 -8.34
C GLU A 138 -15.82 -6.55 -7.06
N LEU A 139 -16.32 -5.88 -6.01
CA LEU A 139 -15.66 -5.85 -4.69
C LEU A 139 -15.40 -7.25 -4.14
N LYS A 140 -16.36 -8.18 -4.28
CA LYS A 140 -16.20 -9.59 -3.86
C LYS A 140 -15.10 -10.32 -4.64
N GLU A 141 -14.85 -9.91 -5.87
CA GLU A 141 -13.87 -10.54 -6.75
C GLU A 141 -12.46 -9.99 -6.53
N VAL A 142 -12.29 -8.67 -6.41
CA VAL A 142 -10.97 -8.02 -6.40
C VAL A 142 -10.56 -7.39 -5.06
N TRP A 143 -11.51 -7.20 -4.14
CA TRP A 143 -11.26 -6.73 -2.78
C TRP A 143 -11.74 -7.70 -1.68
N PRO A 144 -11.47 -9.01 -1.77
CA PRO A 144 -11.85 -9.95 -0.72
C PRO A 144 -10.92 -9.86 0.49
N THR A 145 -11.39 -10.41 1.61
CA THR A 145 -10.53 -10.83 2.72
C THR A 145 -10.40 -12.36 2.74
N VAL A 146 -9.25 -12.84 3.21
CA VAL A 146 -8.94 -14.27 3.32
C VAL A 146 -9.22 -14.88 4.70
N PHE A 147 -9.67 -14.07 5.68
CA PHE A 147 -9.97 -14.49 7.07
C PHE A 147 -11.39 -14.20 7.53
N GLU A 148 -11.85 -12.96 7.34
CA GLU A 148 -13.07 -12.44 7.96
C GLU A 148 -14.18 -12.22 6.93
N ASP A 149 -15.20 -11.43 7.29
CA ASP A 149 -16.24 -11.02 6.34
C ASP A 149 -15.74 -9.87 5.48
N ASN A 150 -16.02 -9.91 4.18
CA ASN A 150 -15.63 -8.84 3.26
C ASN A 150 -16.24 -7.51 3.69
N GLU A 151 -17.50 -7.53 4.15
CA GLU A 151 -18.22 -6.33 4.61
C GLU A 151 -17.46 -5.60 5.73
N ARG A 152 -16.95 -6.35 6.71
CA ARG A 152 -16.17 -5.78 7.83
C ARG A 152 -14.86 -5.17 7.37
N PHE A 153 -14.21 -5.79 6.38
CA PHE A 153 -12.97 -5.26 5.83
C PHE A 153 -13.24 -3.96 5.06
N TRP A 154 -14.28 -3.92 4.24
CA TRP A 154 -14.69 -2.70 3.54
C TRP A 154 -15.13 -1.60 4.50
N GLU A 155 -15.87 -1.93 5.56
CA GLU A 155 -16.24 -1.01 6.64
C GLU A 155 -14.99 -0.40 7.30
N HIS A 156 -13.97 -1.23 7.58
CA HIS A 156 -12.70 -0.76 8.15
C HIS A 156 -12.01 0.23 7.22
N GLU A 157 -11.84 -0.12 5.95
CA GLU A 157 -11.16 0.72 4.96
C GLU A 157 -11.92 2.02 4.70
N TRP A 158 -13.25 1.97 4.63
CA TRP A 158 -14.08 3.17 4.51
C TRP A 158 -13.95 4.06 5.75
N THR A 159 -14.21 3.51 6.93
CA THR A 159 -14.24 4.29 8.19
C THR A 159 -12.89 4.92 8.47
N LYS A 160 -11.82 4.15 8.33
CA LYS A 160 -10.47 4.59 8.66
C LYS A 160 -9.84 5.46 7.59
N HIS A 161 -10.06 5.18 6.31
CA HIS A 161 -9.36 5.84 5.20
C HIS A 161 -10.30 6.63 4.27
N GLY A 162 -11.41 6.02 3.84
CA GLY A 162 -12.36 6.65 2.92
C GLY A 162 -12.97 7.95 3.46
N THR A 163 -13.37 7.99 4.73
CA THR A 163 -13.92 9.22 5.37
C THR A 163 -12.94 10.41 5.38
N CYS A 164 -11.65 10.16 5.19
CA CYS A 164 -10.62 11.19 5.12
C CYS A 164 -10.41 11.75 3.69
N SER A 165 -11.18 11.27 2.72
CA SER A 165 -11.05 11.63 1.30
C SER A 165 -12.21 12.46 0.76
N LEU A 166 -13.12 12.92 1.62
CA LEU A 166 -14.40 13.56 1.24
C LEU A 166 -14.27 14.87 0.44
N ASP A 167 -13.10 15.53 0.44
CA ASP A 167 -12.81 16.69 -0.42
C ASP A 167 -12.52 16.31 -1.89
N VAL A 168 -12.23 15.03 -2.16
CA VAL A 168 -11.94 14.47 -3.48
C VAL A 168 -12.97 13.44 -3.91
N LEU A 169 -13.32 12.52 -3.00
CA LEU A 169 -14.25 11.41 -3.18
C LEU A 169 -15.43 11.66 -2.23
N PRO A 170 -16.48 12.36 -2.69
CA PRO A 170 -17.46 13.02 -1.80
C PRO A 170 -18.36 12.08 -1.00
N ASP A 171 -18.35 10.78 -1.33
CA ASP A 171 -19.15 9.76 -0.66
C ASP A 171 -18.53 8.36 -0.78
N GLU A 172 -19.18 7.41 -0.11
CA GLU A 172 -18.80 6.01 -0.03
C GLU A 172 -18.74 5.34 -1.40
N HIS A 173 -19.72 5.59 -2.26
CA HIS A 173 -19.76 5.01 -3.61
C HIS A 173 -18.60 5.52 -4.45
N ALA A 174 -18.35 6.83 -4.44
CA ALA A 174 -17.23 7.45 -5.15
C ALA A 174 -15.89 6.87 -4.71
N TYR A 175 -15.70 6.63 -3.41
CA TYR A 175 -14.48 6.01 -2.88
C TYR A 175 -14.28 4.60 -3.43
N PHE A 176 -15.24 3.69 -3.21
CA PHE A 176 -15.10 2.30 -3.66
C PHE A 176 -14.97 2.21 -5.18
N LYS A 177 -15.73 3.02 -5.93
CA LYS A 177 -15.65 3.06 -7.39
C LYS A 177 -14.27 3.50 -7.87
N ALA A 178 -13.68 4.54 -7.26
CA ALA A 178 -12.33 4.98 -7.60
C ALA A 178 -11.28 3.91 -7.34
N VAL A 179 -11.37 3.17 -6.22
CA VAL A 179 -10.42 2.08 -5.94
C VAL A 179 -10.54 0.94 -6.95
N LEU A 180 -11.77 0.59 -7.35
CA LEU A 180 -12.01 -0.42 -8.39
C LEU A 180 -11.43 0.02 -9.75
N ASP A 181 -11.66 1.28 -10.15
CA ASP A 181 -11.12 1.83 -11.40
C ASP A 181 -9.59 1.80 -11.42
N LEU A 182 -8.96 2.26 -10.33
CA LEU A 182 -7.50 2.19 -10.17
C LEU A 182 -6.99 0.74 -10.22
N HIS A 183 -7.72 -0.21 -9.64
CA HIS A 183 -7.32 -1.62 -9.68
C HIS A 183 -7.38 -2.20 -11.10
N ALA A 184 -8.42 -1.85 -11.87
CA ALA A 184 -8.58 -2.29 -13.24
C ALA A 184 -7.55 -1.67 -14.19
N GLU A 185 -7.19 -0.40 -13.97
CA GLU A 185 -6.23 0.32 -14.80
C GLU A 185 -4.78 -0.14 -14.55
N TYR A 186 -4.40 -0.34 -13.28
CA TYR A 186 -3.03 -0.65 -12.86
C TYR A 186 -2.86 -2.14 -12.50
N ASP A 187 -3.09 -3.03 -13.48
CA ASP A 187 -2.97 -4.48 -13.33
C ASP A 187 -1.51 -4.93 -13.11
N LEU A 188 -1.14 -5.07 -11.83
CA LEU A 188 0.17 -5.56 -11.42
C LEU A 188 0.50 -6.97 -11.91
N ALA A 189 -0.49 -7.85 -12.04
CA ALA A 189 -0.25 -9.20 -12.52
C ALA A 189 0.15 -9.17 -14.00
N ALA A 190 -0.47 -8.31 -14.80
CA ALA A 190 -0.09 -8.07 -16.18
C ALA A 190 1.33 -7.47 -16.28
N ALA A 191 1.65 -6.46 -15.46
CA ALA A 191 2.98 -5.85 -15.41
C ALA A 191 4.08 -6.86 -15.10
N PHE A 192 3.87 -7.68 -14.06
CA PHE A 192 4.84 -8.70 -13.65
C PHE A 192 4.98 -9.80 -14.70
N LYS A 193 3.85 -10.27 -15.25
CA LYS A 193 3.86 -11.29 -16.31
C LYS A 193 4.60 -10.83 -17.57
N ALA A 194 4.50 -9.55 -17.93
CA ALA A 194 5.22 -8.98 -19.08
C ALA A 194 6.75 -9.05 -18.91
N LYS A 195 7.25 -9.10 -17.68
CA LYS A 195 8.67 -9.32 -17.33
C LYS A 195 9.02 -10.77 -17.00
N GLY A 196 8.09 -11.71 -17.15
CA GLY A 196 8.30 -13.12 -16.77
C GLY A 196 8.41 -13.32 -15.25
N ILE A 197 7.89 -12.37 -14.46
CA ILE A 197 7.76 -12.47 -13.02
C ILE A 197 6.43 -13.19 -12.74
N VAL A 198 6.54 -14.39 -12.20
CA VAL A 198 5.40 -15.26 -11.86
C VAL A 198 5.57 -15.85 -10.47
N PRO A 199 4.47 -16.20 -9.78
CA PRO A 199 4.56 -16.87 -8.49
C PRO A 199 5.38 -18.15 -8.54
N SER A 200 6.24 -18.35 -7.56
CA SER A 200 7.13 -19.50 -7.44
C SER A 200 7.48 -19.73 -5.98
N ALA A 201 7.55 -20.99 -5.55
CA ALA A 201 7.97 -21.32 -4.19
C ALA A 201 9.49 -21.20 -3.98
N THR A 202 10.28 -21.08 -5.05
CA THR A 202 11.74 -21.18 -4.99
C THR A 202 12.46 -20.09 -5.77
N LYS A 203 11.83 -19.49 -6.78
CA LYS A 203 12.44 -18.41 -7.55
C LYS A 203 12.38 -17.12 -6.74
N THR A 204 13.57 -16.56 -6.51
CA THR A 204 13.74 -15.23 -5.94
C THR A 204 13.86 -14.21 -7.05
N TYR A 205 13.29 -13.02 -6.83
CA TYR A 205 13.37 -11.86 -7.70
C TYR A 205 14.04 -10.71 -6.96
N HIS A 206 14.88 -9.92 -7.63
CA HIS A 206 15.36 -8.67 -7.08
C HIS A 206 14.22 -7.66 -7.00
N ARG A 207 14.22 -6.83 -5.97
CA ARG A 207 13.21 -5.77 -5.82
C ARG A 207 13.15 -4.85 -7.02
N SER A 208 14.30 -4.51 -7.60
CA SER A 208 14.38 -3.69 -8.80
C SER A 208 13.64 -4.29 -9.98
N GLU A 209 13.66 -5.62 -10.16
CA GLU A 209 12.91 -6.25 -11.26
C GLU A 209 11.40 -6.03 -11.14
N LEU A 210 10.86 -6.03 -9.91
CA LEU A 210 9.44 -5.78 -9.66
C LEU A 210 9.10 -4.29 -9.85
N VAL A 211 9.96 -3.39 -9.39
CA VAL A 211 9.79 -1.94 -9.57
C VAL A 211 9.82 -1.59 -11.06
N ASP A 212 10.83 -2.07 -11.78
CA ASP A 212 11.00 -1.87 -13.22
C ASP A 212 9.79 -2.41 -14.00
N ALA A 213 9.20 -3.53 -13.56
CA ALA A 213 8.01 -4.08 -14.20
C ALA A 213 6.80 -3.14 -14.12
N VAL A 214 6.61 -2.46 -12.98
CA VAL A 214 5.54 -1.47 -12.80
C VAL A 214 5.86 -0.21 -13.59
N GLU A 215 7.09 0.31 -13.47
CA GLU A 215 7.51 1.55 -14.12
C GLU A 215 7.42 1.44 -15.66
N ASP A 216 7.87 0.32 -16.22
CA ASP A 216 7.82 0.10 -17.67
C ASP A 216 6.39 -0.01 -18.22
N MET A 217 5.43 -0.47 -17.41
CA MET A 217 4.05 -0.63 -17.86
C MET A 217 3.20 0.62 -17.63
N PHE A 218 3.40 1.29 -16.48
CA PHE A 218 2.50 2.35 -16.01
C PHE A 218 3.17 3.72 -15.93
N GLY A 219 4.48 3.83 -16.20
CA GLY A 219 5.21 5.09 -16.17
C GLY A 219 5.37 5.69 -14.77
N VAL A 220 5.17 4.91 -13.72
CA VAL A 220 5.30 5.33 -12.31
C VAL A 220 6.07 4.28 -11.51
N SER A 221 6.94 4.73 -10.62
CA SER A 221 7.63 3.81 -9.70
C SER A 221 6.67 3.30 -8.62
N ALA A 222 6.64 1.98 -8.40
CA ALA A 222 6.01 1.38 -7.23
C ALA A 222 6.95 1.32 -6.02
N ARG A 223 6.35 1.20 -4.83
CA ARG A 223 7.02 0.71 -3.63
C ARG A 223 6.65 -0.75 -3.42
N VAL A 224 7.65 -1.59 -3.18
CA VAL A 224 7.47 -3.05 -3.12
C VAL A 224 7.89 -3.52 -1.73
N HIS A 225 6.93 -4.06 -0.99
CA HIS A 225 7.09 -4.49 0.38
C HIS A 225 7.17 -6.01 0.49
N CYS A 226 7.87 -6.47 1.52
CA CYS A 226 8.01 -7.88 1.84
C CYS A 226 7.65 -8.12 3.32
N ASP A 227 7.25 -9.35 3.63
CA ASP A 227 7.14 -9.82 5.00
C ASP A 227 8.52 -10.17 5.61
N ARG A 228 8.51 -10.73 6.81
CA ARG A 228 9.73 -11.06 7.55
C ARG A 228 10.50 -12.23 6.96
N GLU A 229 9.83 -13.11 6.21
CA GLU A 229 10.42 -14.27 5.54
C GLU A 229 10.95 -13.91 4.14
N GLY A 230 10.77 -12.66 3.72
CA GLY A 230 11.20 -12.20 2.40
C GLY A 230 10.24 -12.61 1.29
N HIS A 231 8.96 -12.81 1.61
CA HIS A 231 7.93 -12.94 0.59
C HIS A 231 7.31 -11.59 0.24
N LEU A 232 6.92 -11.39 -1.01
CA LEU A 232 6.21 -10.19 -1.46
C LEU A 232 4.90 -10.02 -0.67
N SER A 233 4.75 -8.96 0.12
CA SER A 233 3.52 -8.71 0.87
C SER A 233 2.59 -7.76 0.14
N GLU A 234 3.11 -6.59 -0.27
CA GLU A 234 2.31 -5.51 -0.84
C GLU A 234 3.08 -4.75 -1.92
N VAL A 235 2.33 -4.13 -2.81
CA VAL A 235 2.85 -3.21 -3.83
C VAL A 235 2.01 -1.95 -3.79
N TRP A 236 2.66 -0.82 -3.57
CA TRP A 236 2.02 0.48 -3.41
C TRP A 236 2.32 1.37 -4.62
N ILE A 237 1.31 2.08 -5.11
CA ILE A 237 1.46 3.16 -6.10
C ILE A 237 0.86 4.43 -5.50
N CYS A 238 1.53 5.57 -5.65
CA CYS A 238 0.97 6.84 -5.23
C CYS A 238 0.09 7.43 -6.31
N VAL A 239 -1.02 8.03 -5.89
CA VAL A 239 -2.08 8.57 -6.75
C VAL A 239 -2.37 9.99 -6.30
N GLY A 240 -2.43 10.93 -7.23
CA GLY A 240 -2.77 12.33 -6.98
C GLY A 240 -4.24 12.51 -6.58
N LYS A 241 -4.60 13.74 -6.17
CA LYS A 241 -6.01 14.08 -5.90
C LYS A 241 -6.87 14.14 -7.16
N ASP A 242 -6.24 14.16 -8.33
CA ASP A 242 -6.85 14.00 -9.65
C ASP A 242 -7.08 12.53 -10.03
N LEU A 243 -6.73 11.58 -9.14
CA LEU A 243 -6.78 10.13 -9.35
C LEU A 243 -5.82 9.60 -10.41
N GLU A 244 -4.84 10.41 -10.83
CA GLU A 244 -3.76 10.00 -11.72
C GLU A 244 -2.55 9.53 -10.93
N VAL A 245 -1.75 8.61 -11.50
CA VAL A 245 -0.52 8.14 -10.83
C VAL A 245 0.51 9.24 -10.71
N THR A 246 1.22 9.26 -9.59
CA THR A 246 2.26 10.25 -9.30
C THR A 246 3.42 9.61 -8.54
N GLU A 247 4.59 10.24 -8.63
CA GLU A 247 5.73 9.87 -7.82
C GLU A 247 5.44 10.01 -6.32
N CYS A 248 5.87 9.00 -5.59
CA CYS A 248 5.70 8.90 -4.16
C CYS A 248 6.64 9.86 -3.41
N ALA A 249 6.09 10.81 -2.65
CA ALA A 249 6.87 11.88 -2.01
C ALA A 249 7.90 11.40 -0.96
N ASN A 250 7.62 10.28 -0.29
CA ASN A 250 8.48 9.74 0.76
C ASN A 250 9.38 8.61 0.27
N ALA A 251 10.63 8.60 0.72
CA ALA A 251 11.51 7.45 0.53
C ALA A 251 11.02 6.28 1.39
N ASP A 252 11.04 5.09 0.82
CA ASP A 252 10.52 3.91 1.46
C ASP A 252 11.55 3.32 2.46
N ARG A 253 11.11 3.01 3.68
CA ARG A 253 12.00 2.70 4.82
C ARG A 253 12.09 1.20 5.03
N ARG A 254 13.28 0.63 4.74
CA ARG A 254 13.65 -0.80 4.87
C ARG A 254 12.77 -1.72 4.02
N GLN A 255 13.30 -2.11 2.87
CA GLN A 255 12.71 -3.15 2.02
C GLN A 255 13.69 -4.30 1.87
N CYS A 256 13.18 -5.48 1.55
CA CYS A 256 14.02 -6.58 1.10
C CYS A 256 14.71 -6.20 -0.22
N ASP A 257 15.97 -6.59 -0.40
CA ASP A 257 16.65 -6.43 -1.69
C ASP A 257 16.19 -7.49 -2.71
N SER A 258 15.65 -8.60 -2.22
CA SER A 258 15.12 -9.68 -3.04
C SER A 258 14.01 -10.40 -2.29
N MET A 259 13.07 -10.97 -3.02
CA MET A 259 11.89 -11.62 -2.45
C MET A 259 11.40 -12.79 -3.29
N ILE A 260 10.64 -13.67 -2.66
CA ILE A 260 9.87 -14.71 -3.34
C ILE A 260 8.43 -14.23 -3.47
N ILE A 261 7.76 -14.57 -4.57
CA ILE A 261 6.31 -14.37 -4.72
C ILE A 261 5.67 -15.75 -4.54
N PRO A 262 5.25 -16.13 -3.33
CA PRO A 262 4.82 -17.49 -3.08
C PRO A 262 3.55 -17.80 -3.88
N PRO A 263 3.41 -19.01 -4.42
CA PRO A 263 2.14 -19.45 -4.98
C PRO A 263 1.08 -19.46 -3.87
N MET A 264 -0.17 -19.19 -4.23
CA MET A 264 -1.31 -19.44 -3.35
C MET A 264 -1.27 -20.91 -2.87
N PRO A 265 -1.47 -21.17 -1.56
CA PRO A 265 -1.45 -22.52 -1.03
C PRO A 265 -2.46 -23.41 -1.76
N THR A 266 -1.99 -24.51 -2.34
CA THR A 266 -2.83 -25.48 -3.06
C THR A 266 -3.59 -26.43 -2.12
N SER A 267 -3.38 -26.33 -0.81
CA SER A 267 -4.03 -27.17 0.22
C SER A 267 -5.49 -26.77 0.44
N ALA A 268 -6.30 -26.98 -0.60
CA ALA A 268 -7.76 -27.14 -0.60
C ALA A 268 -8.28 -27.72 -1.94
N ILE A 269 -7.44 -27.93 -2.96
CA ILE A 269 -7.90 -28.50 -4.24
C ILE A 269 -8.18 -30.02 -4.14
N LEU A 270 -7.65 -30.71 -3.13
CA LEU A 270 -7.82 -32.17 -2.96
C LEU A 270 -8.90 -32.58 -1.93
N GLY A 271 -9.74 -31.64 -1.47
CA GLY A 271 -10.81 -31.95 -0.50
C GLY A 271 -12.09 -32.57 -1.09
N GLU A 272 -12.30 -32.46 -2.40
CA GLU A 272 -13.59 -32.83 -3.03
C GLU A 272 -13.54 -34.12 -3.88
N GLN A 273 -12.38 -34.80 -4.01
CA GLN A 273 -12.25 -35.95 -4.93
C GLN A 273 -12.10 -37.34 -4.28
N ASP A 274 -11.96 -37.46 -2.96
CA ASP A 274 -11.80 -38.79 -2.30
C ASP A 274 -13.01 -39.28 -1.49
N ALA A 275 -14.15 -38.61 -1.58
CA ALA A 275 -15.41 -39.10 -1.00
C ALA A 275 -16.25 -39.88 -2.02
N GLY A 276 -15.71 -40.96 -2.60
CA GLY A 276 -16.44 -41.63 -3.68
C GLY A 276 -15.94 -42.96 -4.21
N SER A 277 -15.32 -43.85 -3.41
CA SER A 277 -15.25 -45.28 -3.78
C SER A 277 -14.79 -46.15 -2.61
N ALA A 278 -15.73 -46.62 -1.80
CA ALA A 278 -15.49 -47.76 -0.92
C ALA A 278 -16.80 -48.53 -0.72
N THR A 279 -17.06 -49.49 -1.60
CA THR A 279 -17.90 -50.66 -1.32
C THR A 279 -17.29 -51.87 -2.01
N PRO A 280 -17.11 -52.98 -1.29
CA PRO A 280 -17.51 -54.30 -1.74
C PRO A 280 -18.93 -54.61 -1.26
#